data_AF-A0A127T0V3-F1
#
_entry.id   AF-A0A127T0V3-F1
#
_cell.length_a   1.000
_cell.length_b   1.000
_cell.length_c   1.000
_cell.angle_alpha   90.00
_cell.angle_beta   90.00
_cell.angle_gamma   90.00
#
_symmetry.space_group_name_H-M   'P 1'
#
loop_
_entity.id
_entity.type
_entity.pdbx_description
1 polymer ?
#
loop_
_entity_poly.entity_id
_entity_poly.type
_entity_poly.pdbx_seq_one_letter_code
_entity_poly.pdbx_strand_id
1 'polypeptide(L)'
;MREIFMRTFNYSQEIQNLLTPEIVQLLTCIHEHKGRQDLFLEANTDELKTLVDVAMIQSTGASNRIEGIFTSDKRLEALVSKKAEPHNRSEQEIAGYREVLALIHENHDYITPVPNVIRQLHRDLYSY
;
A
#
# COMPACT_ATOMS: atom_id res chain seq x y z
N MET A 1 10.25 -17.38 -28.51
CA MET A 1 9.24 -16.68 -27.68
C MET A 1 8.85 -17.67 -26.59
N ARG A 2 9.21 -17.45 -25.31
CA ARG A 2 8.80 -18.38 -24.23
C ARG A 2 7.32 -18.13 -23.95
N GLU A 3 6.48 -19.13 -24.14
CA GLU A 3 5.10 -19.09 -23.62
C GLU A 3 5.18 -18.90 -22.10
N ILE A 4 4.58 -17.81 -21.62
CA ILE A 4 4.39 -17.60 -20.19
C ILE A 4 3.21 -18.47 -19.80
N PHE A 5 3.49 -19.60 -19.13
CA PHE A 5 2.46 -20.43 -18.52
C PHE A 5 1.86 -19.65 -17.34
N MET A 6 0.79 -18.91 -17.61
CA MET A 6 0.04 -18.24 -16.55
C MET A 6 -0.79 -19.32 -15.84
N ARG A 7 -0.52 -19.56 -14.55
CA ARG A 7 -1.24 -20.55 -13.76
C ARG A 7 -2.73 -20.18 -13.76
N THR A 8 -3.57 -21.08 -14.27
CA THR A 8 -5.02 -20.86 -14.26
C THR A 8 -5.54 -21.06 -12.84
N PHE A 9 -5.92 -19.98 -12.17
CA PHE A 9 -6.51 -20.04 -10.84
C PHE A 9 -8.04 -20.20 -10.96
N ASN A 10 -8.58 -21.36 -10.59
CA ASN A 10 -10.02 -21.56 -10.47
C ASN A 10 -10.47 -21.29 -9.04
N TYR A 11 -10.61 -20.01 -8.67
CA TYR A 11 -10.96 -19.60 -7.32
C TYR A 11 -12.28 -20.23 -6.83
N SER A 12 -13.24 -20.51 -7.72
CA SER A 12 -14.54 -21.08 -7.32
C SER A 12 -14.45 -22.46 -6.67
N GLN A 13 -13.51 -23.31 -7.11
CA GLN A 13 -13.27 -24.63 -6.51
C GLN A 13 -12.22 -24.57 -5.40
N GLU A 14 -11.20 -23.72 -5.55
CA GLU A 14 -10.08 -23.64 -4.61
C GLU A 14 -10.46 -22.95 -3.29
N ILE A 15 -11.42 -22.01 -3.29
CA ILE A 15 -11.85 -21.30 -2.07
C ILE A 15 -12.34 -22.27 -0.97
N GLN A 16 -13.01 -23.36 -1.32
CA GLN A 16 -13.49 -24.32 -0.33
C GLN A 16 -12.34 -24.97 0.46
N ASN A 17 -11.19 -25.16 -0.19
CA ASN A 17 -9.99 -25.71 0.45
C ASN A 17 -9.17 -24.65 1.21
N LEU A 18 -9.45 -23.35 0.98
CA LEU A 18 -8.77 -22.24 1.65
C LEU A 18 -9.42 -21.86 2.98
N LEU A 19 -10.65 -22.30 3.27
CA LEU A 19 -11.32 -22.02 4.56
C LEU A 19 -10.91 -23.03 5.65
N THR A 20 -9.60 -23.15 5.86
CA THR A 20 -9.06 -23.98 6.96
C THR A 20 -9.38 -23.33 8.32
N PRO A 21 -9.41 -24.11 9.43
CA PRO A 21 -9.62 -23.55 10.76
C PRO A 21 -8.67 -22.40 11.11
N GLU A 22 -7.40 -22.50 10.69
CA GLU A 22 -6.39 -21.45 10.90
C GLU A 22 -6.73 -20.16 10.14
N ILE A 23 -7.12 -20.27 8.86
CA ILE A 23 -7.52 -19.11 8.07
C ILE A 23 -8.78 -18.46 8.64
N VAL A 24 -9.76 -19.26 9.06
CA VAL A 24 -10.98 -18.74 9.70
C VAL A 24 -10.66 -18.06 11.03
N GLN A 25 -9.72 -18.59 11.82
CA GLN A 25 -9.25 -17.95 13.05
C GLN A 25 -8.61 -16.59 12.76
N LEU A 26 -7.71 -16.51 11.78
CA LEU A 26 -7.07 -15.25 11.37
C LEU A 26 -8.11 -14.23 10.88
N LEU A 27 -9.06 -14.66 10.04
CA LEU A 27 -10.16 -13.81 9.59
C LEU A 27 -10.97 -13.27 10.77
N THR A 28 -11.26 -14.12 11.77
CA THR A 28 -12.01 -13.72 12.97
C THR A 28 -11.25 -12.68 13.78
N CYS A 29 -9.95 -12.88 14.01
CA CYS A 29 -9.10 -11.89 14.69
C CYS A 29 -9.06 -10.55 13.94
N ILE A 30 -8.91 -10.57 12.61
CA ILE A 30 -8.93 -9.35 11.79
C ILE A 30 -10.27 -8.60 11.94
N HIS A 31 -11.39 -9.32 11.93
CA HIS A 31 -12.72 -8.70 12.10
C HIS A 31 -12.90 -8.10 13.50
N GLU A 32 -12.43 -8.78 14.55
CA GLU A 32 -12.49 -8.26 15.91
C GLU A 32 -11.65 -6.98 16.05
N HIS A 33 -10.43 -6.96 15.51
CA HIS A 33 -9.59 -5.76 15.51
C HIS A 33 -10.20 -4.62 14.70
N LYS A 34 -10.82 -4.91 13.54
CA LYS A 34 -11.54 -3.91 12.75
C LYS A 34 -12.70 -3.30 13.54
N GLY A 35 -13.52 -4.12 14.20
CA GLY A 35 -14.62 -3.61 15.03
C GLY A 35 -14.15 -2.73 16.20
N ARG A 36 -12.99 -3.05 16.80
CA ARG A 36 -12.36 -2.18 17.81
C ARG A 36 -11.84 -0.88 17.20
N GLN A 37 -11.28 -0.92 16.00
CA GLN A 37 -10.79 0.28 15.29
C GLN A 37 -11.90 1.30 15.08
N ASP A 38 -13.10 0.85 14.68
CA ASP A 38 -14.24 1.74 14.44
C ASP A 38 -14.60 2.57 15.70
N LEU A 39 -14.46 1.98 16.90
CA LEU A 39 -14.67 2.68 18.18
C LEU A 39 -13.59 3.74 18.47
N PHE A 40 -12.35 3.54 18.00
CA PHE A 40 -11.26 4.50 18.18
C PHE A 40 -11.31 5.65 17.18
N LEU A 41 -11.86 5.43 15.98
CA LEU A 41 -12.02 6.47 14.94
C LEU A 41 -12.84 7.67 15.44
N GLU A 42 -13.87 7.41 16.23
CA GLU A 42 -14.75 8.46 16.79
C GLU A 42 -14.12 9.21 17.96
N ALA A 43 -13.19 8.59 18.70
CA ALA A 43 -12.67 9.12 19.96
C ALA A 43 -11.33 9.86 19.85
N ASN A 44 -10.45 9.47 18.91
CA ASN A 44 -9.03 9.86 18.92
C ASN A 44 -8.52 10.39 17.57
N THR A 45 -9.24 11.33 16.95
CA THR A 45 -8.96 11.79 15.57
C THR A 45 -7.56 12.37 15.37
N ASP A 46 -7.02 13.15 16.33
CA ASP A 46 -5.69 13.76 16.20
C ASP A 46 -4.54 12.75 16.31
N GLU A 47 -4.65 11.77 17.22
CA GLU A 47 -3.68 10.68 17.35
C GLU A 47 -3.67 9.83 16.08
N LEU A 48 -4.85 9.54 15.54
CA LEU A 48 -5.00 8.76 14.30
C LEU A 48 -4.35 9.45 13.11
N LYS A 49 -4.48 10.78 12.99
CA LYS A 49 -3.79 11.53 11.94
C LYS A 49 -2.27 11.36 12.00
N THR A 50 -1.71 11.42 13.20
CA THR A 50 -0.26 11.20 13.41
C THR A 50 0.13 9.77 13.04
N LEU A 51 -0.70 8.78 13.38
CA LEU A 51 -0.45 7.38 13.01
C LEU A 51 -0.51 7.16 11.50
N VAL A 52 -1.39 7.85 10.78
CA VAL A 52 -1.44 7.82 9.31
C VAL A 52 -0.14 8.35 8.71
N ASP A 53 0.37 9.49 9.19
CA ASP A 53 1.64 10.04 8.71
C ASP A 53 2.81 9.04 8.88
N VAL A 54 2.88 8.38 10.05
CA VAL A 54 3.88 7.33 10.32
C VAL A 54 3.68 6.13 9.40
N ALA A 55 2.44 5.67 9.23
CA ALA A 55 2.11 4.53 8.37
C ALA A 55 2.48 4.79 6.90
N MET A 56 2.27 6.01 6.40
CA MET A 56 2.65 6.41 5.04
C MET A 56 4.17 6.33 4.81
N ILE A 57 4.96 6.79 5.78
CA ILE A 57 6.43 6.70 5.74
C ILE A 57 6.87 5.23 5.75
N GLN A 58 6.33 4.44 6.67
CA GLN A 58 6.69 3.03 6.83
C GLN A 58 6.30 2.20 5.61
N SER A 59 5.09 2.39 5.08
CA SER A 59 4.60 1.67 3.91
C SER A 59 5.46 1.98 2.68
N THR A 60 5.74 3.26 2.43
CA THR A 60 6.63 3.67 1.33
C THR A 60 8.01 3.05 1.49
N GLY A 61 8.63 3.20 2.66
CA GLY A 61 9.97 2.68 2.92
C GLY A 61 10.07 1.16 2.82
N ALA A 62 9.10 0.43 3.37
CA ALA A 62 9.12 -1.04 3.37
C ALA A 62 8.89 -1.60 1.96
N SER A 63 7.90 -1.11 1.22
CA SER A 63 7.59 -1.60 -0.12
C SER A 63 8.72 -1.32 -1.11
N ASN A 64 9.26 -0.10 -1.14
CA ASN A 64 10.42 0.21 -1.99
C ASN A 64 11.64 -0.66 -1.62
N ARG A 65 11.88 -0.92 -0.34
CA ARG A 65 13.04 -1.72 0.10
C ARG A 65 12.98 -3.18 -0.33
N ILE A 66 11.79 -3.78 -0.44
CA ILE A 66 11.60 -5.14 -0.97
C ILE A 66 12.13 -5.24 -2.41
N GLU A 67 11.98 -4.16 -3.18
CA GLU A 67 12.46 -4.04 -4.57
C GLU A 67 13.91 -3.53 -4.67
N GLY A 68 14.62 -3.41 -3.54
CA GLY A 68 16.00 -2.92 -3.50
C GLY A 68 16.13 -1.39 -3.64
N ILE A 69 15.02 -0.65 -3.52
CA ILE A 69 14.98 0.81 -3.60
C ILE A 69 14.99 1.37 -2.18
N PHE A 70 16.05 2.10 -1.81
CA PHE A 70 16.14 2.69 -0.47
C PHE A 70 17.02 3.95 -0.44
N THR A 71 16.82 4.72 0.63
CA THR A 71 17.67 5.84 1.05
C THR A 71 17.77 5.80 2.59
N SER A 72 18.48 6.74 3.21
CA SER A 72 18.52 6.85 4.67
C SER A 72 17.14 7.21 5.25
N ASP A 73 16.84 6.81 6.48
CA ASP A 73 15.52 7.07 7.10
C ASP A 73 15.18 8.57 7.14
N LYS A 74 16.17 9.42 7.45
CA LYS A 74 16.01 10.89 7.41
C LYS A 74 15.64 11.41 6.02
N ARG A 75 16.20 10.81 4.96
CA ARG A 75 15.86 11.15 3.57
C ARG A 75 14.48 10.64 3.20
N LEU A 76 14.14 9.41 3.58
CA LEU A 76 12.83 8.82 3.35
C LEU A 76 11.73 9.68 3.99
N GLU A 77 11.89 10.05 5.25
CA GLU A 77 10.94 10.92 5.94
C GLU A 77 10.81 12.28 5.25
N ALA A 78 11.94 12.92 4.90
CA ALA A 78 11.92 14.20 4.19
C ALA A 78 11.23 14.12 2.82
N LEU A 79 11.44 13.02 2.08
CA LEU A 79 10.78 12.77 0.81
C LEU A 79 9.28 12.54 1.03
N VAL A 80 8.88 11.63 1.92
CA VAL A 80 7.48 11.30 2.17
C VAL A 80 6.70 12.52 2.70
N SER A 81 7.31 13.35 3.55
CA SER A 81 6.72 14.61 4.02
C SER A 81 6.83 15.79 3.05
N LYS A 82 7.29 15.58 1.81
CA LYS A 82 7.49 16.62 0.78
C LYS A 82 8.37 17.80 1.23
N LYS A 83 9.34 17.55 2.12
CA LYS A 83 10.30 18.54 2.65
C LYS A 83 11.63 18.54 1.88
N ALA A 84 11.77 17.67 0.88
CA ALA A 84 12.95 17.62 0.04
C ALA A 84 12.63 17.03 -1.34
N GLU A 85 13.40 17.46 -2.33
CA GLU A 85 13.38 16.89 -3.68
C GLU A 85 14.21 15.60 -3.75
N PRO A 86 13.90 14.69 -4.69
CA PRO A 86 14.71 13.51 -4.95
C PRO A 86 15.99 13.87 -5.72
N HIS A 87 17.12 13.24 -5.38
CA HIS A 87 18.42 13.53 -6.01
C HIS A 87 18.95 12.38 -6.87
N ASN A 88 18.35 11.20 -6.76
CA ASN A 88 18.75 10.01 -7.48
C ASN A 88 17.54 9.16 -7.82
N ARG A 89 17.75 8.14 -8.66
CA ARG A 89 16.69 7.25 -9.13
C ARG A 89 15.91 6.59 -7.99
N SER A 90 16.58 6.10 -6.95
CA SER A 90 15.88 5.46 -5.83
C SER A 90 14.96 6.45 -5.11
N GLU A 91 15.39 7.69 -4.95
CA GLU A 91 14.59 8.74 -4.32
C GLU A 91 13.44 9.20 -5.21
N GLN A 92 13.62 9.22 -6.54
CA GLN A 92 12.55 9.48 -7.52
C GLN A 92 11.46 8.41 -7.42
N GLU A 93 11.85 7.14 -7.38
CA GLU A 93 10.90 6.01 -7.25
C GLU A 93 10.18 6.01 -5.89
N ILE A 94 10.87 6.43 -4.81
CA ILE A 94 10.23 6.67 -3.49
C ILE A 94 9.23 7.82 -3.56
N ALA A 95 9.57 8.93 -4.23
CA ALA A 95 8.69 10.08 -4.38
C ALA A 95 7.44 9.74 -5.21
N GLY A 96 7.61 8.99 -6.31
CA GLY A 96 6.49 8.50 -7.12
C GLY A 96 5.60 7.54 -6.34
N TYR A 97 6.18 6.63 -5.55
CA TYR A 97 5.40 5.71 -4.70
C TYR A 97 4.56 6.49 -3.68
N ARG A 98 5.15 7.49 -3.01
CA ARG A 98 4.44 8.39 -2.09
C ARG A 98 3.22 9.03 -2.76
N GLU A 99 3.35 9.57 -3.97
CA GLU A 99 2.23 10.24 -4.66
C GLU A 99 1.11 9.24 -4.98
N VAL A 100 1.44 8.06 -5.51
CA VAL A 100 0.46 7.02 -5.83
C VAL A 100 -0.24 6.51 -4.57
N LEU A 101 0.51 6.27 -3.49
CA LEU A 101 -0.06 5.83 -2.21
C LEU A 101 -1.00 6.88 -1.63
N ALA A 102 -0.62 8.17 -1.66
CA ALA A 102 -1.45 9.26 -1.17
C ALA A 102 -2.74 9.41 -2.00
N LEU A 103 -2.63 9.34 -3.33
CA LEU A 103 -3.79 9.37 -4.24
C LEU A 103 -4.77 8.26 -3.90
N ILE A 104 -4.28 7.02 -3.72
CA ILE A 104 -5.13 5.88 -3.34
C ILE A 104 -5.75 6.11 -1.97
N HIS A 105 -4.96 6.48 -0.96
CA HIS A 105 -5.44 6.66 0.40
C HIS A 105 -6.57 7.70 0.48
N GLU A 106 -6.38 8.85 -0.16
CA GLU A 106 -7.30 9.99 -0.11
C GLU A 106 -8.55 9.81 -1.00
N ASN A 107 -8.47 9.00 -2.06
CA ASN A 107 -9.52 8.93 -3.09
C ASN A 107 -10.02 7.51 -3.37
N HIS A 108 -9.75 6.53 -2.51
CA HIS A 108 -10.07 5.11 -2.77
C HIS A 108 -11.53 4.87 -3.16
N ASP A 109 -12.49 5.58 -2.56
CA ASP A 109 -13.92 5.47 -2.87
C ASP A 109 -14.26 5.80 -4.35
N TYR A 110 -13.40 6.58 -5.01
CA TYR A 110 -13.58 7.02 -6.39
C TYR A 110 -12.66 6.29 -7.38
N ILE A 111 -11.80 5.39 -6.90
CA ILE A 111 -10.84 4.65 -7.73
C ILE A 111 -11.40 3.27 -8.04
N THR A 112 -11.99 3.12 -9.23
CA THR A 112 -12.38 1.79 -9.71
C THR A 112 -11.15 1.05 -10.26
N PRO A 113 -10.84 -0.17 -9.81
CA PRO A 113 -9.63 -0.91 -10.22
C PRO A 113 -9.78 -1.54 -11.61
N VAL A 114 -9.86 -0.69 -12.64
CA VAL A 114 -9.88 -1.09 -14.05
C VAL A 114 -8.49 -0.98 -14.67
N PRO A 115 -8.18 -1.73 -15.76
CA PRO A 115 -6.84 -1.75 -16.34
C PRO A 115 -6.26 -0.37 -16.67
N ASN A 116 -7.08 0.57 -17.14
CA ASN A 116 -6.62 1.93 -17.45
C ASN A 116 -6.20 2.72 -16.20
N VAL A 117 -6.92 2.56 -15.09
CA VAL A 117 -6.57 3.18 -13.80
C VAL A 117 -5.27 2.58 -13.27
N ILE A 118 -5.10 1.26 -13.37
CA ILE A 118 -3.85 0.60 -12.94
C ILE A 118 -2.66 1.11 -13.78
N ARG A 119 -2.83 1.25 -15.10
CA ARG A 119 -1.80 1.81 -15.99
C ARG A 119 -1.48 3.28 -15.66
N GLN A 120 -2.50 4.04 -15.28
CA GLN A 120 -2.35 5.43 -14.83
C GLN A 120 -1.49 5.49 -13.56
N LEU A 121 -1.86 4.75 -12.52
CA LEU A 121 -1.10 4.68 -11.26
C LEU A 121 0.34 4.20 -11.49
N HIS A 122 0.52 3.18 -12.35
CA HIS A 122 1.86 2.70 -12.71
C HIS A 122 2.69 3.77 -13.41
N ARG A 123 2.11 4.60 -14.29
CA ARG A 123 2.84 5.70 -14.91
C ARG A 123 3.25 6.75 -13.87
N ASP A 124 2.34 7.08 -12.96
CA ASP A 124 2.56 8.10 -11.94
C ASP A 124 3.62 7.66 -10.91
N LEU A 125 3.77 6.34 -10.69
CA LEU A 125 4.86 5.77 -9.89
C LEU A 125 6.26 6.17 -10.41
N TYR A 126 6.40 6.43 -11.71
CA TYR A 126 7.66 6.77 -12.38
C TYR A 126 7.67 8.20 -12.93
N SER A 127 6.91 9.13 -12.33
CA SER A 127 6.78 10.50 -12.83
C SER A 127 7.93 11.44 -12.46
N TYR A 128 8.92 10.99 -11.67
CA TYR A 128 10.00 11.80 -11.10
C TYR A 128 11.37 11.52 -11.72
#